data_AF-A0A7G6AC99-F1
#
_entry.id   AF-A0A7G6AC99-F1
#
_cell.length_a   1.000
_cell.length_b   1.000
_cell.length_c   1.000
_cell.angle_alpha   90.00
_cell.angle_beta   90.00
_cell.angle_gamma   90.00
#
_symmetry.space_group_name_H-M   'P 1'
#
loop_
_entity.id
_entity.type
_entity.pdbx_description
1 polymer ?
#
loop_
_entity_poly.entity_id
_entity_poly.type
_entity_poly.pdbx_seq_one_letter_code
_entity_poly.pdbx_strand_id
1 'polypeptide(L)'
;MKRLLILVAMLVLPVLAWARGLSFTEEMHGYAYHGGEYRKVSVYFDIVIKDIDAWRSNQNYAATVSGKAVLDRLPAVPVTGTLQILAPAPGANLTGDPGRLLTYRFAGPGLQFVGVKHVYNNAGMDMIDDMTTLHGVFQAAGQPQPTVQELLYGSAWTSELHFEWWKPATMASFSFSFKTIATPWYEDLAVRILFLKTVFGDLAKTFFPWAV
;
A
#
# COMPACT_ATOMS: atom_id res chain seq x y z
N MET A 1 -2.80 -50.85 -10.00
CA MET A 1 -2.24 -49.96 -8.95
C MET A 1 -1.47 -48.75 -9.52
N LYS A 2 -0.52 -48.90 -10.46
CA LYS A 2 0.24 -47.76 -11.04
C LYS A 2 -0.62 -46.67 -11.74
N ARG A 3 -1.73 -47.04 -12.42
CA ARG A 3 -2.62 -46.08 -13.10
C ARG A 3 -3.45 -45.22 -12.13
N LEU A 4 -3.78 -45.74 -10.95
CA LEU A 4 -4.53 -45.00 -9.92
C LEU A 4 -3.65 -43.93 -9.25
N LEU A 5 -2.37 -44.25 -9.01
CA LEU A 5 -1.37 -43.32 -8.48
C LEU A 5 -1.08 -42.14 -9.41
N ILE A 6 -1.09 -42.35 -10.74
CA ILE A 6 -0.91 -41.27 -11.73
C ILE A 6 -2.13 -40.34 -11.77
N LEU A 7 -3.34 -40.89 -11.65
CA LEU A 7 -4.58 -40.11 -11.60
C LEU A 7 -4.67 -39.29 -10.30
N VAL A 8 -4.29 -39.88 -9.17
CA VAL A 8 -4.19 -39.16 -7.88
C VAL A 8 -3.08 -38.11 -7.92
N ALA A 9 -1.92 -38.39 -8.52
CA ALA A 9 -0.87 -37.39 -8.69
C ALA A 9 -1.29 -36.23 -9.62
N MET A 10 -2.05 -36.49 -10.69
CA MET A 10 -2.63 -35.45 -11.55
C MET A 10 -3.74 -34.64 -10.87
N LEU A 11 -4.50 -35.25 -9.96
CA LEU A 11 -5.51 -34.56 -9.14
C LEU A 11 -4.93 -33.76 -7.97
N VAL A 12 -3.70 -34.06 -7.53
CA VAL A 12 -3.01 -33.36 -6.42
C VAL A 12 -2.04 -32.28 -6.91
N LEU A 13 -1.62 -32.32 -8.19
CA LEU A 13 -0.81 -31.27 -8.82
C LEU A 13 -1.40 -29.83 -8.81
N PRO A 14 -2.73 -29.58 -8.76
CA PRO A 14 -3.25 -28.22 -8.64
C PRO A 14 -3.21 -27.65 -7.21
N VAL A 15 -2.72 -28.40 -6.21
CA VAL A 15 -2.58 -27.91 -4.81
C VAL A 15 -1.13 -27.49 -4.51
N LEU A 16 -0.31 -27.26 -5.53
CA LEU A 16 0.84 -26.37 -5.34
C LEU A 16 0.25 -25.00 -5.04
N ALA A 17 0.36 -24.51 -3.80
CA ALA A 17 -0.03 -23.15 -3.47
C ALA A 17 0.86 -22.19 -4.28
N TRP A 18 0.32 -21.67 -5.38
CA TRP A 18 1.01 -20.63 -6.15
C TRP A 18 0.95 -19.35 -5.30
N ALA A 19 2.10 -18.76 -4.99
CA ALA A 19 2.16 -17.43 -4.41
C ALA A 19 1.62 -16.44 -5.43
N ARG A 20 0.35 -16.07 -5.31
CA ARG A 20 -0.33 -15.15 -6.22
C ARG A 20 0.09 -13.74 -5.87
N GLY A 21 0.86 -13.13 -6.77
CA GLY A 21 1.35 -11.78 -6.58
C GLY A 21 0.50 -10.73 -7.28
N LEU A 22 0.70 -9.49 -6.87
CA LEU A 22 0.12 -8.29 -7.45
C LEU A 22 1.18 -7.18 -7.47
N SER A 23 1.28 -6.45 -8.57
CA SER A 23 1.97 -5.18 -8.64
C SER A 23 1.04 -4.05 -9.07
N PHE A 24 1.32 -2.84 -8.61
CA PHE A 24 0.58 -1.63 -8.96
C PHE A 24 1.47 -0.40 -8.81
N THR A 25 1.02 0.71 -9.39
CA THR A 25 1.73 1.98 -9.29
C THR A 25 0.96 2.95 -8.42
N GLU A 26 1.67 3.69 -7.58
CA GLU A 26 1.09 4.68 -6.67
C GLU A 26 1.82 6.03 -6.81
N GLU A 27 1.11 7.12 -7.14
CA GLU A 27 1.65 8.49 -7.18
C GLU A 27 1.03 9.33 -6.07
N MET A 28 1.87 10.04 -5.31
CA MET A 28 1.41 10.96 -4.26
C MET A 28 2.13 12.29 -4.35
N HIS A 29 1.42 13.36 -3.98
CA HIS A 29 1.94 14.72 -3.94
C HIS A 29 1.61 15.40 -2.62
N GLY A 30 2.44 16.33 -2.18
CA GLY A 30 2.12 17.13 -1.01
C GLY A 30 3.30 17.97 -0.56
N TYR A 31 3.47 18.07 0.75
CA TYR A 31 4.52 18.89 1.35
C TYR A 31 5.31 18.09 2.39
N ALA A 32 6.61 18.37 2.45
CA ALA A 32 7.53 17.77 3.39
C ALA A 32 8.40 18.85 4.04
N TYR A 33 8.57 18.77 5.36
CA TYR A 33 9.57 19.58 6.04
C TYR A 33 10.96 18.97 5.82
N HIS A 34 11.83 19.68 5.12
CA HIS A 34 13.18 19.23 4.81
C HIS A 34 14.17 20.40 4.81
N GLY A 35 15.25 20.27 5.58
CA GLY A 35 16.30 21.28 5.64
C GLY A 35 15.83 22.62 6.23
N GLY A 36 14.87 22.61 7.15
CA GLY A 36 14.37 23.81 7.83
C GLY A 36 13.14 24.46 7.18
N GLU A 37 12.69 23.98 6.01
CA GLU A 37 11.61 24.59 5.23
C GLU A 37 10.61 23.53 4.72
N TYR A 38 9.35 23.93 4.54
CA TYR A 38 8.36 23.12 3.84
C TYR A 38 8.56 23.19 2.34
N ARG A 39 8.65 22.02 1.70
CA ARG A 39 8.91 21.87 0.26
C ARG A 39 7.84 21.00 -0.37
N LYS A 40 7.50 21.29 -1.62
CA LYS A 40 6.67 20.38 -2.41
C LYS A 40 7.41 19.06 -2.59
N VAL A 41 6.68 17.97 -2.45
CA VAL A 41 7.21 16.62 -2.63
C VAL A 41 6.27 15.81 -3.51
N SER A 42 6.84 14.94 -4.32
CA SER A 42 6.10 13.97 -5.12
C SER A 42 6.84 12.64 -5.08
N VAL A 43 6.09 11.56 -4.89
CA VAL A 43 6.62 10.20 -4.89
C VAL A 43 5.87 9.36 -5.91
N TYR A 44 6.63 8.55 -6.64
CA TYR A 44 6.15 7.63 -7.66
C TYR A 44 6.61 6.25 -7.28
N PHE A 45 5.69 5.36 -6.94
CA PHE A 45 5.99 4.02 -6.47
C PHE A 45 5.52 2.96 -7.45
N ASP A 46 6.36 1.97 -7.69
CA ASP A 46 6.04 0.64 -8.15
C ASP A 46 6.03 -0.28 -6.91
N ILE A 47 4.87 -0.84 -6.61
CA ILE A 47 4.64 -1.70 -5.44
C ILE A 47 4.47 -3.13 -5.90
N VAL A 48 5.19 -4.06 -5.27
CA VAL A 48 5.14 -5.50 -5.58
C VAL A 48 4.81 -6.30 -4.33
N ILE A 49 3.64 -6.91 -4.34
CA ILE A 49 3.20 -7.93 -3.39
C ILE A 49 3.48 -9.29 -4.04
N LYS A 50 4.47 -10.03 -3.57
CA LYS A 50 4.82 -11.34 -4.16
C LYS A 50 3.80 -12.44 -3.84
N ASP A 51 3.12 -12.31 -2.71
CA ASP A 51 2.11 -13.24 -2.23
C ASP A 51 1.05 -12.43 -1.48
N ILE A 52 -0.12 -12.29 -2.09
CA ILE A 52 -1.22 -11.50 -1.53
C ILE A 52 -1.82 -12.14 -0.28
N ASP A 53 -1.81 -13.47 -0.19
CA ASP A 53 -2.38 -14.20 0.93
C ASP A 53 -1.46 -14.11 2.15
N ALA A 54 -0.15 -14.21 1.94
CA ALA A 54 0.83 -13.97 2.99
C ALA A 54 0.81 -12.50 3.45
N TRP A 55 0.77 -11.56 2.50
CA TRP A 55 0.76 -10.13 2.81
C TRP A 55 -0.45 -9.71 3.66
N ARG A 56 -1.65 -10.23 3.34
CA ARG A 56 -2.86 -9.88 4.10
C ARG A 56 -2.98 -10.58 5.46
N SER A 57 -2.34 -11.73 5.65
CA SER A 57 -2.48 -12.54 6.87
C SER A 57 -1.33 -12.38 7.85
N ASN A 58 -0.17 -11.87 7.41
CA ASN A 58 1.02 -11.69 8.23
C ASN A 58 1.48 -10.23 8.22
N GLN A 59 1.33 -9.55 9.36
CA GLN A 59 1.69 -8.13 9.53
C GLN A 59 3.19 -7.84 9.32
N ASN A 60 4.04 -8.86 9.45
CA ASN A 60 5.48 -8.75 9.20
C ASN A 60 5.82 -8.95 7.73
N TYR A 61 4.88 -9.44 6.91
CA TYR A 61 5.10 -9.63 5.49
C TYR A 61 5.00 -8.29 4.76
N ALA A 62 6.12 -7.85 4.18
CA ALA A 62 6.22 -6.57 3.50
C ALA A 62 6.13 -6.74 1.98
N ALA A 63 5.30 -5.89 1.34
CA ALA A 63 5.40 -5.65 -0.09
C ALA A 63 6.66 -4.81 -0.37
N THR A 64 7.29 -5.04 -1.52
CA THR A 64 8.44 -4.23 -1.95
C THR A 64 7.93 -2.93 -2.57
N VAL A 65 8.55 -1.82 -2.20
CA VAL A 65 8.32 -0.50 -2.81
C VAL A 65 9.60 -0.10 -3.54
N SER A 66 9.48 0.31 -4.78
CA SER A 66 10.57 0.93 -5.54
C SER A 66 10.04 2.14 -6.29
N GLY A 67 10.87 3.11 -6.62
CA GLY A 67 10.35 4.30 -7.29
C GLY A 67 11.27 5.49 -7.30
N LYS A 68 10.67 6.68 -7.38
CA LYS A 68 11.37 7.97 -7.35
C LYS A 68 10.69 8.91 -6.36
N ALA A 69 11.50 9.67 -5.64
CA ALA A 69 11.06 10.82 -4.85
C ALA A 69 11.62 12.11 -5.46
N VAL A 70 10.77 13.12 -5.56
CA VAL A 70 11.09 14.46 -6.05
C VAL A 70 10.76 15.44 -4.95
N LEU A 71 11.77 16.13 -4.42
CA LEU A 71 11.57 17.24 -3.49
C LEU A 71 11.92 18.54 -4.21
N ASP A 72 11.18 19.60 -3.92
CA ASP A 72 11.39 20.90 -4.56
C ASP A 72 12.86 21.34 -4.46
N ARG A 73 13.40 21.79 -5.60
CA ARG A 73 14.80 22.23 -5.79
C ARG A 73 15.86 21.16 -5.50
N LEU A 74 15.48 19.88 -5.47
CA LEU A 74 16.40 18.75 -5.39
C LEU A 74 16.25 17.84 -6.62
N PRO A 75 17.33 17.18 -7.07
CA PRO A 75 17.23 16.16 -8.10
C PRO A 75 16.27 15.04 -7.68
N ALA A 76 15.56 14.47 -8.65
CA ALA A 76 14.78 13.26 -8.43
C ALA A 76 15.72 12.12 -7.98
N VAL A 77 15.40 11.47 -6.86
CA VAL A 77 16.21 10.38 -6.31
C VAL A 77 15.46 9.05 -6.43
N PRO A 78 16.14 7.95 -6.80
CA PRO A 78 15.54 6.63 -6.71
C PRO A 78 15.36 6.26 -5.24
N VAL A 79 14.24 5.61 -4.93
CA VAL A 79 13.92 5.13 -3.58
C VAL A 79 13.51 3.68 -3.61
N THR A 80 13.85 2.96 -2.54
CA THR A 80 13.44 1.57 -2.32
C THR A 80 12.99 1.38 -0.88
N GLY A 81 12.07 0.46 -0.65
CA GLY A 81 11.39 0.37 0.62
C GLY A 81 10.40 -0.77 0.73
N THR A 82 9.50 -0.61 1.69
CA THR A 82 8.50 -1.59 2.07
C THR A 82 7.14 -0.95 2.33
N LEU A 83 6.09 -1.67 1.97
CA LEU A 83 4.71 -1.41 2.36
C LEU A 83 4.19 -2.58 3.21
N GLN A 84 3.78 -2.29 4.43
CA GLN A 84 3.18 -3.26 5.36
C GLN A 84 1.73 -2.91 5.65
N ILE A 85 0.89 -3.93 5.82
CA ILE A 85 -0.46 -3.79 6.35
C ILE A 85 -0.46 -4.16 7.83
N LEU A 86 -0.79 -3.20 8.68
CA LEU A 86 -0.98 -3.41 10.12
C LEU A 86 -2.48 -3.56 10.39
N ALA A 87 -2.85 -4.54 11.22
CA ALA A 87 -4.23 -4.78 11.63
C ALA A 87 -4.39 -4.76 13.16
N PRO A 88 -5.53 -4.27 13.69
CA PRO A 88 -6.39 -3.21 13.17
C PRO A 88 -5.79 -1.83 13.43
N ALA A 89 -6.24 -0.78 12.71
CA ALA A 89 -5.90 0.58 13.09
C ALA A 89 -6.39 0.86 14.53
N PRO A 90 -5.66 1.65 15.33
CA PRO A 90 -6.09 1.92 16.69
C PRO A 90 -7.42 2.69 16.73
N GLY A 91 -8.27 2.43 17.74
CA GLY A 91 -9.62 3.00 17.82
C GLY A 91 -10.75 2.04 17.41
N ALA A 92 -10.41 0.78 17.09
CA ALA A 92 -11.35 -0.31 16.79
C ALA A 92 -12.53 -0.43 17.76
N ASN A 93 -12.32 -0.04 19.01
CA ASN A 93 -13.29 -0.19 20.09
C ASN A 93 -14.31 0.96 20.18
N LEU A 94 -14.23 2.00 19.32
CA LEU A 94 -15.11 3.18 19.39
C LEU A 94 -16.05 3.32 18.18
N THR A 95 -15.72 2.78 17.01
CA THR A 95 -16.52 2.94 15.77
C THR A 95 -16.93 1.63 15.10
N GLY A 96 -16.68 0.48 15.71
CA GLY A 96 -17.16 -0.84 15.25
C GLY A 96 -16.39 -1.43 14.06
N ASP A 97 -15.68 -0.63 13.27
CA ASP A 97 -14.72 -1.12 12.27
C ASP A 97 -13.58 -0.10 12.03
N PRO A 98 -12.37 -0.33 12.57
CA PRO A 98 -11.26 0.63 12.49
C PRO A 98 -10.65 0.80 11.10
N GLY A 99 -10.95 -0.06 10.12
CA GLY A 99 -10.23 -0.06 8.85
C GLY A 99 -8.84 -0.72 8.92
N ARG A 100 -7.90 -0.22 8.11
CA ARG A 100 -6.52 -0.72 7.97
C ARG A 100 -5.52 0.40 8.11
N LEU A 101 -4.35 0.08 8.66
CA LEU A 101 -3.23 0.99 8.69
C LEU A 101 -2.13 0.48 7.76
N LEU A 102 -1.75 1.29 6.79
CA LEU A 102 -0.64 1.02 5.89
C LEU A 102 0.60 1.75 6.38
N THR A 103 1.73 1.05 6.47
CA THR A 103 3.03 1.67 6.81
C THR A 103 3.96 1.63 5.62
N TYR A 104 4.41 2.81 5.21
CA TYR A 104 5.39 3.00 4.15
C TYR A 104 6.73 3.33 4.78
N ARG A 105 7.77 2.61 4.37
CA ARG A 105 9.17 2.95 4.69
C ARG A 105 9.96 2.92 3.41
N PHE A 106 10.71 3.96 3.10
CA PHE A 106 11.60 3.94 1.94
C PHE A 106 12.83 4.80 2.18
N ALA A 107 13.90 4.50 1.45
CA ALA A 107 15.14 5.24 1.49
C ALA A 107 15.74 5.37 0.09
N GLY A 108 16.48 6.45 -0.11
CA GLY A 108 17.28 6.74 -1.29
C GLY A 108 18.57 7.48 -0.86
N PRO A 109 19.38 7.92 -1.83
CA PRO A 109 20.59 8.68 -1.53
C PRO A 109 20.33 9.89 -0.62
N GLY A 110 20.83 9.85 0.61
CA GLY A 110 20.74 10.95 1.58
C GLY A 110 19.35 11.21 2.18
N LEU A 111 18.33 10.44 1.81
CA LEU A 111 16.94 10.65 2.20
C LEU A 111 16.29 9.34 2.67
N GLN A 112 15.54 9.40 3.75
CA GLN A 112 14.67 8.30 4.18
C GLN A 112 13.31 8.84 4.60
N PHE A 113 12.31 7.97 4.56
CA PHE A 113 10.93 8.28 4.94
C PHE A 113 10.32 7.12 5.71
N VAL A 114 9.48 7.47 6.69
CA VAL A 114 8.50 6.59 7.28
C VAL A 114 7.17 7.34 7.38
N GLY A 115 6.09 6.66 7.02
CA GLY A 115 4.76 7.23 7.09
C GLY A 115 3.68 6.18 7.24
N VAL A 116 2.53 6.64 7.72
CA VAL A 116 1.34 5.84 7.97
C VAL A 116 0.16 6.42 7.23
N LYS A 117 -0.66 5.55 6.65
CA LYS A 117 -1.90 5.90 5.96
C LYS A 117 -3.02 5.08 6.56
N HIS A 118 -4.07 5.77 7.03
CA HIS A 118 -5.24 5.12 7.59
C HIS A 118 -6.29 4.97 6.49
N VAL A 119 -6.70 3.74 6.22
CA VAL A 119 -7.79 3.44 5.29
C VAL A 119 -9.00 2.96 6.10
N TYR A 120 -10.03 3.79 6.23
CA TYR A 120 -11.25 3.43 6.95
C TYR A 120 -12.10 2.43 6.17
N ASN A 121 -12.83 1.53 6.86
CA ASN A 121 -13.72 0.57 6.19
C ASN A 121 -15.11 1.15 5.84
N ASN A 122 -15.56 2.18 6.56
CA ASN A 122 -16.93 2.72 6.49
C ASN A 122 -16.97 4.27 6.46
N ALA A 123 -16.01 4.90 5.80
CA ALA A 123 -16.12 6.33 5.55
C ALA A 123 -17.15 6.60 4.45
N GLY A 124 -18.11 7.50 4.68
CA GLY A 124 -18.90 8.04 3.57
C GLY A 124 -18.00 8.71 2.51
N MET A 125 -18.59 9.28 1.46
CA MET A 125 -17.82 10.02 0.43
C MET A 125 -17.04 11.22 1.00
N ASP A 126 -17.36 11.64 2.23
CA ASP A 126 -16.82 12.84 2.87
C ASP A 126 -15.41 12.68 3.49
N MET A 127 -14.78 11.49 3.43
CA MET A 127 -13.40 11.28 3.94
C MET A 127 -12.42 10.72 2.89
N ILE A 128 -12.61 11.05 1.60
CA ILE A 128 -11.63 10.73 0.54
C ILE A 128 -10.23 11.26 0.94
N ASP A 129 -10.17 12.44 1.54
CA ASP A 129 -8.90 13.05 1.94
C ASP A 129 -8.17 12.21 3.01
N ASP A 130 -8.86 11.74 4.04
CA ASP A 130 -8.22 10.92 5.08
C ASP A 130 -7.77 9.54 4.56
N MET A 131 -8.56 8.94 3.65
CA MET A 131 -8.22 7.68 2.99
C MET A 131 -7.03 7.78 2.04
N THR A 132 -6.69 8.99 1.62
CA THR A 132 -5.66 9.23 0.63
C THR A 132 -4.39 9.85 1.18
N THR A 133 -4.44 10.30 2.42
CA THR A 133 -3.34 11.03 3.04
C THR A 133 -2.40 10.07 3.75
N LEU A 134 -1.12 10.20 3.41
CA LEU A 134 0.02 9.53 4.03
C LEU A 134 0.73 10.57 4.90
N HIS A 135 0.59 10.40 6.21
CA HIS A 135 1.29 11.21 7.21
C HIS A 135 2.64 10.59 7.53
N GLY A 136 3.71 11.38 7.49
CA GLY A 136 5.04 10.85 7.76
C GLY A 136 6.10 11.91 7.96
N VAL A 137 7.36 11.47 7.88
CA VAL A 137 8.52 12.34 8.03
C VAL A 137 9.59 11.98 7.02
N PHE A 138 10.08 12.99 6.30
CA PHE A 138 11.31 12.89 5.52
C PHE A 138 12.50 13.26 6.42
N GLN A 139 13.54 12.45 6.41
CA GLN A 139 14.73 12.64 7.24
C GLN A 139 15.99 12.37 6.42
N ALA A 140 17.13 12.87 6.90
CA ALA A 140 18.43 12.43 6.40
C ALA A 140 18.60 10.92 6.66
N ALA A 141 19.19 10.22 5.69
CA ALA A 141 19.47 8.78 5.84
C ALA A 141 20.33 8.51 7.09
N GLY A 142 19.97 7.47 7.86
CA GLY A 142 20.68 7.07 9.07
C GLY A 142 20.20 7.74 10.37
N GLN A 143 19.23 8.67 10.30
CA GLN A 143 18.55 9.17 11.49
C GLN A 143 17.60 8.11 12.08
N PRO A 144 17.32 8.11 13.39
CA PRO A 144 16.28 7.28 13.96
C PRO A 144 14.91 7.61 13.35
N GLN A 145 14.26 6.59 12.78
CA GLN A 145 12.89 6.74 12.26
C GLN A 145 11.90 6.67 13.43
N PRO A 146 10.85 7.53 13.44
CA PRO A 146 9.79 7.38 14.42
C PRO A 146 9.07 6.04 14.26
N THR A 147 8.59 5.55 15.38
CA THR A 147 7.72 4.38 15.46
C THR A 147 6.35 4.70 14.87
N VAL A 148 5.62 3.64 14.49
CA VAL A 148 4.23 3.76 14.02
C VAL A 148 3.35 4.41 15.10
N GLN A 149 3.59 4.12 16.38
CA GLN A 149 2.82 4.68 17.49
C GLN A 149 3.04 6.20 17.63
N GLU A 150 4.28 6.67 17.46
CA GLU A 150 4.61 8.10 17.48
C GLU A 150 3.98 8.85 16.30
N LEU A 151 3.89 8.21 15.13
CA LEU A 151 3.22 8.79 13.95
C LEU A 151 1.69 8.88 14.13
N LEU A 152 1.08 7.95 14.86
CA LEU A 152 -0.38 7.90 15.06
C LEU A 152 -0.89 8.84 16.15
N TYR A 153 -0.15 8.96 17.25
CA TYR A 153 -0.63 9.66 18.45
C TYR A 153 0.25 10.84 18.87
N GLY A 154 1.42 10.99 18.25
CA GLY A 154 2.33 12.09 18.52
C GLY A 154 2.26 13.17 17.45
N SER A 155 3.10 14.20 17.62
CA SER A 155 3.41 15.23 16.63
C SER A 155 4.67 14.89 15.82
N ALA A 156 4.95 13.59 15.65
CA ALA A 156 6.21 13.11 15.06
C ALA A 156 6.24 13.12 13.52
N TRP A 157 5.13 13.48 12.87
CA TRP A 157 5.07 13.70 11.43
C TRP A 157 5.13 15.19 11.11
N THR A 158 5.81 15.51 10.02
CA THR A 158 5.99 16.89 9.50
C THR A 158 5.78 16.94 7.99
N SER A 159 5.23 15.87 7.43
CA SER A 159 5.02 15.71 5.99
C SER A 159 3.66 15.08 5.76
N GLU A 160 3.00 15.58 4.73
CA GLU A 160 1.66 15.17 4.32
C GLU A 160 1.70 14.94 2.81
N LEU A 161 1.40 13.72 2.42
CA LEU A 161 1.39 13.27 1.02
C LEU A 161 -0.01 12.78 0.70
N HIS A 162 -0.65 13.34 -0.31
CA HIS A 162 -1.96 12.93 -0.75
C HIS A 162 -1.84 12.09 -2.00
N PHE A 163 -2.57 10.99 -2.02
CA PHE A 163 -2.98 10.40 -3.27
C PHE A 163 -4.22 11.14 -3.77
N GLU A 164 -4.16 11.79 -4.91
CA GLU A 164 -5.24 12.68 -5.34
C GLU A 164 -6.48 11.92 -5.87
N TRP A 165 -7.15 11.07 -5.09
CA TRP A 165 -8.30 10.25 -5.52
C TRP A 165 -9.51 11.12 -5.86
N TRP A 166 -9.57 12.35 -5.34
CA TRP A 166 -10.54 13.35 -5.76
C TRP A 166 -10.42 13.70 -7.26
N LYS A 167 -9.31 13.37 -7.92
CA LYS A 167 -9.16 13.43 -9.37
C LYS A 167 -9.53 12.06 -9.98
N PRO A 168 -10.61 11.98 -10.78
CA PRO A 168 -11.04 10.72 -11.41
C PRO A 168 -9.95 10.04 -12.25
N ALA A 169 -9.10 10.83 -12.92
CA ALA A 169 -7.99 10.32 -13.72
C ALA A 169 -6.94 9.58 -12.87
N THR A 170 -6.67 10.07 -11.66
CA THR A 170 -5.70 9.47 -10.73
C THR A 170 -6.25 8.17 -10.16
N MET A 171 -7.53 8.13 -9.78
CA MET A 171 -8.21 6.91 -9.34
C MET A 171 -8.30 5.86 -10.46
N ALA A 172 -8.60 6.28 -11.70
CA ALA A 172 -8.60 5.38 -12.85
C ALA A 172 -7.19 4.82 -13.12
N SER A 173 -6.16 5.67 -13.10
CA SER A 173 -4.76 5.26 -13.31
C SER A 173 -4.31 4.24 -12.27
N PHE A 174 -4.66 4.44 -11.00
CA PHE A 174 -4.46 3.45 -9.94
C PHE A 174 -5.13 2.12 -10.26
N SER A 175 -6.43 2.16 -10.58
CA SER A 175 -7.25 0.98 -10.87
C SER A 175 -6.72 0.16 -12.04
N PHE A 176 -6.24 0.83 -13.10
CA PHE A 176 -5.70 0.18 -14.30
C PHE A 176 -4.22 -0.22 -14.18
N SER A 177 -3.52 0.23 -13.13
CA SER A 177 -2.11 -0.14 -12.91
C SER A 177 -1.92 -1.58 -12.43
N PHE A 178 -2.98 -2.24 -11.95
CA PHE A 178 -2.89 -3.60 -11.41
C PHE A 178 -2.41 -4.62 -12.45
N LYS A 179 -1.37 -5.37 -12.08
CA LYS A 179 -0.84 -6.51 -12.83
C LYS A 179 -0.59 -7.67 -11.88
N THR A 180 -1.13 -8.85 -12.17
CA THR A 180 -0.88 -10.04 -11.35
C THR A 180 0.44 -10.72 -11.71
N ILE A 181 1.04 -11.42 -10.75
CA ILE A 181 2.35 -12.06 -10.87
C ILE A 181 2.20 -13.53 -10.47
N ALA A 182 2.66 -14.45 -11.33
CA ALA A 182 2.56 -15.88 -11.09
C ALA A 182 1.12 -16.36 -10.77
N THR A 183 0.13 -15.67 -11.33
CA THR A 183 -1.30 -15.92 -11.10
C THR A 183 -1.92 -16.52 -12.36
N PRO A 184 -2.69 -17.63 -12.28
CA PRO A 184 -3.44 -18.15 -13.41
C PRO A 184 -4.42 -17.11 -13.97
N TRP A 185 -4.61 -17.08 -15.29
CA TRP A 185 -5.44 -16.05 -15.95
C TRP A 185 -6.88 -15.97 -15.41
N TYR A 186 -7.45 -17.09 -14.97
CA TYR A 186 -8.81 -17.16 -14.41
C TYR A 186 -8.89 -16.60 -12.98
N GLU A 187 -7.76 -16.36 -12.30
CA GLU A 187 -7.69 -15.74 -10.98
C GLU A 187 -7.24 -14.27 -11.04
N ASP A 188 -6.94 -13.72 -12.22
CA ASP A 188 -6.41 -12.36 -12.36
C ASP A 188 -7.33 -11.32 -11.69
N LEU A 189 -8.62 -11.36 -12.00
CA LEU A 189 -9.62 -10.49 -11.40
C LEU A 189 -9.77 -10.76 -9.89
N ALA A 190 -9.73 -12.04 -9.47
CA ALA A 190 -9.89 -12.42 -8.07
C ALA A 190 -8.78 -11.85 -7.19
N VAL A 191 -7.53 -11.84 -7.67
CA VAL A 191 -6.38 -11.27 -6.94
C VAL A 191 -6.50 -9.75 -6.81
N ARG A 192 -6.93 -9.06 -7.87
CA ARG A 192 -7.18 -7.61 -7.82
C ARG A 192 -8.28 -7.25 -6.83
N ILE A 193 -9.40 -7.99 -6.88
CA ILE A 193 -10.52 -7.83 -5.94
C ILE A 193 -10.07 -8.13 -4.51
N LEU A 194 -9.27 -9.17 -4.30
CA LEU A 194 -8.73 -9.52 -2.98
C LEU A 194 -7.89 -8.39 -2.39
N PHE A 195 -7.05 -7.74 -3.20
CA PHE A 195 -6.28 -6.58 -2.76
C PHE A 195 -7.20 -5.44 -2.35
N LEU A 196 -8.15 -5.08 -3.22
CA LEU A 196 -9.07 -3.97 -2.96
C LEU A 196 -9.91 -4.20 -1.69
N LYS A 197 -10.45 -5.41 -1.51
CA LYS A 197 -11.18 -5.79 -0.29
C LYS A 197 -10.30 -5.79 0.95
N THR A 198 -9.03 -6.18 0.81
CA THR A 198 -8.08 -6.21 1.93
C THR A 198 -7.74 -4.81 2.42
N VAL A 199 -7.51 -3.87 1.50
CA VAL A 199 -7.08 -2.51 1.81
C VAL A 199 -8.26 -1.58 2.12
N PHE A 200 -9.30 -1.61 1.28
CA PHE A 200 -10.40 -0.63 1.30
C PHE A 200 -11.70 -1.16 1.92
N GLY A 201 -11.77 -2.45 2.27
CA GLY A 201 -12.98 -3.03 2.88
C GLY A 201 -14.22 -2.81 2.01
N ASP A 202 -15.29 -2.27 2.61
CA ASP A 202 -16.54 -1.99 1.91
C ASP A 202 -16.44 -0.81 0.91
N LEU A 203 -15.48 0.09 1.10
CA LEU A 203 -15.25 1.23 0.19
C LEU A 203 -14.72 0.81 -1.18
N ALA A 204 -14.20 -0.41 -1.29
CA ALA A 204 -13.89 -1.01 -2.58
C ALA A 204 -15.11 -0.97 -3.53
N LYS A 205 -16.32 -1.15 -3.01
CA LYS A 205 -17.57 -1.15 -3.82
C LYS A 205 -17.90 0.24 -4.38
N THR A 206 -17.56 1.29 -3.64
CA THR A 206 -17.83 2.68 -4.02
C THR A 206 -16.84 3.18 -5.05
N PHE A 207 -15.53 2.96 -4.82
CA PHE A 207 -14.46 3.50 -5.67
C PHE A 207 -14.08 2.58 -6.83
N PHE A 208 -14.35 1.28 -6.72
CA PHE A 208 -14.04 0.29 -7.73
C PHE A 208 -15.28 -0.58 -8.02
N PRO A 209 -16.31 -0.07 -8.71
CA PRO A 209 -17.57 -0.81 -8.93
C PRO A 209 -17.41 -2.13 -9.68
N TRP A 210 -16.30 -2.31 -10.41
CA TRP A 210 -15.94 -3.57 -11.07
C TRP A 210 -15.45 -4.64 -10.10
N ALA A 211 -15.13 -4.27 -8.85
CA ALA A 211 -14.55 -5.14 -7.83
C ALA A 211 -15.59 -5.76 -6.86
N VAL A 212 -16.88 -5.69 -7.22
CA VAL A 212 -18.01 -6.15 -6.40
C VAL A 212 -18.43 -7.57 -6.77
#